data_AF-A5ZM66-F1
#
_entry.id   AF-A5ZM66-F1
#
_cell.length_a   1.000
_cell.length_b   1.000
_cell.length_c   1.000
_cell.angle_alpha   90.00
_cell.angle_beta   90.00
_cell.angle_gamma   90.00
#
_symmetry.space_group_name_H-M   'P 1'
#
loop_
_entity.id
_entity.type
_entity.pdbx_description
1 polymer ?
#
loop_
_entity_poly.entity_id
_entity_poly.type
_entity_poly.pdbx_seq_one_letter_code
_entity_poly.pdbx_strand_id
1 'polypeptide(L)'
;MKTFGMKTVIHFGDNALDRLREIPYKRVLVITDPFVVQSKMIDLITEPLAKGGIEYDIFSNVVPDAPVDKIADGVKKFLSYQPEAVVAVGGGSAIDSSKAIREFALKINNYGKVGLIAVPTTSGTGSEVTSFAVVNDTEAKVKYPLVSPDLTADEAILDAELVKSVPPAITADTGMDVFTHALESYVSTGHNEFSAALAEKAMEICGVFLLRAYLDGSDMHARQKMHVASCLAGLSFNTAGLGITHSMAHQLGAQFHIPHGRANAMLLPHIVEFNANINKRSRSQKTYLPAVERYASVAHILGLSNYNQVMSVRSLVNWIQFMQKEMNIPMTIQEIGTISPDEYFGAIDKMADAALADACTPSNPRTPTKEDIMKIYKKLWSF
;
A
#
# COMPACT_ATOMS: atom_id res chain seq x y z
N MET A 1 -14.59 -8.33 -23.12
CA MET A 1 -15.38 -7.90 -21.95
C MET A 1 -14.39 -7.56 -20.84
N LYS A 2 -14.47 -6.37 -20.23
CA LYS A 2 -13.68 -6.02 -19.04
C LYS A 2 -14.62 -6.10 -17.82
N THR A 3 -14.15 -6.63 -16.70
CA THR A 3 -14.95 -6.82 -15.48
C THR A 3 -14.30 -6.04 -14.34
N PHE A 4 -15.10 -5.23 -13.64
CA PHE A 4 -14.73 -4.65 -12.35
C PHE A 4 -15.56 -5.33 -11.27
N GLY A 5 -14.90 -5.87 -10.24
CA GLY A 5 -15.58 -6.61 -9.18
C GLY A 5 -14.99 -6.28 -7.82
N MET A 6 -15.85 -5.81 -6.91
CA MET A 6 -15.53 -5.66 -5.49
C MET A 6 -15.95 -6.96 -4.80
N LYS A 7 -15.01 -7.92 -4.71
CA LYS A 7 -15.30 -9.25 -4.12
C LYS A 7 -15.38 -9.20 -2.60
N THR A 8 -14.52 -8.39 -1.99
CA THR A 8 -14.47 -8.22 -0.53
C THR A 8 -15.65 -7.40 -0.05
N VAL A 9 -16.38 -7.91 0.93
CA VAL A 9 -17.39 -7.13 1.66
C VAL A 9 -16.66 -6.21 2.64
N ILE A 10 -16.94 -4.91 2.59
CA ILE A 10 -16.21 -3.91 3.39
C ILE A 10 -17.13 -3.40 4.50
N HIS A 11 -16.71 -3.62 5.74
CA HIS A 11 -17.33 -3.09 6.95
C HIS A 11 -16.52 -1.89 7.43
N PHE A 12 -17.15 -0.75 7.63
CA PHE A 12 -16.50 0.49 8.06
C PHE A 12 -17.47 1.35 8.85
N GLY A 13 -16.94 2.29 9.65
CA GLY A 13 -17.74 3.15 10.51
C GLY A 13 -17.53 2.83 11.98
N ASP A 14 -18.38 3.39 12.82
CA ASP A 14 -18.29 3.19 14.26
C ASP A 14 -18.65 1.74 14.61
N ASN A 15 -17.86 1.13 15.50
CA ASN A 15 -18.03 -0.25 15.96
C ASN A 15 -17.97 -1.30 14.83
N ALA A 16 -17.19 -1.07 13.77
CA ALA A 16 -17.06 -2.02 12.66
C ALA A 16 -16.58 -3.41 13.15
N LEU A 17 -15.79 -3.46 14.22
CA LEU A 17 -15.34 -4.69 14.87
C LEU A 17 -16.45 -5.56 15.47
N ASP A 18 -17.64 -5.02 15.75
CA ASP A 18 -18.78 -5.82 16.21
C ASP A 18 -19.16 -6.91 15.18
N ARG A 19 -18.79 -6.71 13.91
CA ARG A 19 -18.94 -7.73 12.86
C ARG A 19 -18.31 -9.07 13.24
N LEU A 20 -17.19 -9.06 13.97
CA LEU A 20 -16.49 -10.27 14.42
C LEU A 20 -17.37 -11.14 15.34
N ARG A 21 -18.37 -10.58 16.01
CA ARG A 21 -19.34 -11.33 16.83
C ARG A 21 -20.32 -12.16 15.99
N GLU A 22 -20.55 -11.75 14.75
CA GLU A 22 -21.63 -12.23 13.89
C GLU A 22 -21.11 -13.03 12.68
N ILE A 23 -19.80 -13.32 12.63
CA ILE A 23 -19.22 -14.08 11.53
C ILE A 23 -19.80 -15.49 11.48
N PRO A 24 -19.98 -16.09 10.28
CA PRO A 24 -20.66 -17.38 10.14
C PRO A 24 -19.76 -18.57 10.48
N TYR A 25 -18.68 -18.35 11.24
CA TYR A 25 -17.64 -19.33 11.53
C TYR A 25 -17.60 -19.63 13.02
N LYS A 26 -17.38 -20.91 13.38
CA LYS A 26 -17.28 -21.34 14.78
C LYS A 26 -15.86 -21.38 15.31
N ARG A 27 -14.89 -21.56 14.41
CA ARG A 27 -13.47 -21.71 14.75
C ARG A 27 -12.59 -20.86 13.84
N VAL A 28 -11.87 -19.90 14.40
CA VAL A 28 -11.02 -18.98 13.62
C VAL A 28 -9.57 -18.95 14.09
N LEU A 29 -8.65 -18.81 13.14
CA LEU A 29 -7.24 -18.55 13.44
C LEU A 29 -6.96 -17.07 13.29
N VAL A 30 -6.62 -16.39 14.38
CA VAL A 30 -6.16 -15.00 14.35
C VAL A 30 -4.68 -15.00 14.00
N ILE A 31 -4.31 -14.33 12.92
CA ILE A 31 -2.92 -14.21 12.46
C ILE A 31 -2.50 -12.75 12.59
N THR A 32 -1.45 -12.49 13.36
CA THR A 32 -1.02 -11.13 13.71
C THR A 32 0.48 -11.07 14.03
N ASP A 33 1.01 -9.87 14.23
CA ASP A 33 2.35 -9.64 14.76
C ASP A 33 2.39 -9.61 16.31
N PRO A 34 3.58 -9.72 16.93
CA PRO A 34 3.73 -9.66 18.39
C PRO A 34 3.30 -8.32 19.01
N PHE A 35 3.38 -7.21 18.28
CA PHE A 35 3.06 -5.88 18.80
C PHE A 35 1.56 -5.75 19.06
N VAL A 36 0.69 -6.25 18.17
CA VAL A 36 -0.77 -6.25 18.39
C VAL A 36 -1.15 -7.03 19.65
N VAL A 37 -0.46 -8.16 19.92
CA VAL A 37 -0.68 -8.95 21.15
C VAL A 37 -0.19 -8.21 22.39
N GLN A 38 0.99 -7.59 22.33
CA GLN A 38 1.59 -6.88 23.47
C GLN A 38 0.87 -5.55 23.79
N SER A 39 0.30 -4.90 22.79
CA SER A 39 -0.37 -3.58 22.90
C SER A 39 -1.82 -3.65 23.40
N LYS A 40 -2.33 -4.85 23.73
CA LYS A 40 -3.75 -5.12 24.04
C LYS A 40 -4.74 -4.80 22.91
N MET A 41 -4.26 -4.37 21.74
CA MET A 41 -5.10 -4.23 20.54
C MET A 41 -5.76 -5.55 20.16
N ILE A 42 -5.13 -6.68 20.50
CA ILE A 42 -5.70 -8.01 20.33
C ILE A 42 -7.04 -8.18 21.06
N ASP A 43 -7.28 -7.49 22.17
CA ASP A 43 -8.52 -7.60 22.94
C ASP A 43 -9.72 -7.04 22.15
N LEU A 44 -9.49 -6.02 21.32
CA LEU A 44 -10.50 -5.48 20.39
C LEU A 44 -10.95 -6.51 19.35
N ILE A 45 -10.14 -7.55 19.10
CA ILE A 45 -10.44 -8.64 18.17
C ILE A 45 -11.05 -9.83 18.92
N THR A 46 -10.44 -10.23 20.04
CA THR A 46 -10.81 -11.45 20.76
C THR A 46 -12.07 -11.29 21.59
N GLU A 47 -12.36 -10.10 22.14
CA GLU A 47 -13.58 -9.87 22.90
C GLU A 47 -14.87 -10.03 22.06
N PRO A 48 -15.00 -9.42 20.86
CA PRO A 48 -16.14 -9.68 19.98
C PRO A 48 -16.30 -11.16 19.61
N LEU A 49 -15.19 -11.86 19.30
CA LEU A 49 -15.20 -13.29 19.01
C LEU A 49 -15.74 -14.10 20.19
N ALA A 50 -15.25 -13.83 21.41
CA ALA A 50 -15.71 -14.49 22.63
C ALA A 50 -17.20 -14.20 22.91
N LYS A 51 -17.66 -12.96 22.72
CA LYS A 51 -19.09 -12.58 22.84
C LYS A 51 -19.98 -13.23 21.78
N GLY A 52 -19.40 -13.64 20.66
CA GLY A 52 -20.06 -14.42 19.60
C GLY A 52 -20.09 -15.92 19.88
N GLY A 53 -19.40 -16.39 20.92
CA GLY A 53 -19.21 -17.81 21.19
C GLY A 53 -18.31 -18.50 20.16
N ILE A 54 -17.39 -17.76 19.54
CA ILE A 54 -16.49 -18.24 18.49
C ILE A 54 -15.19 -18.69 19.12
N GLU A 55 -14.81 -19.95 18.87
CA GLU A 55 -13.52 -20.49 19.27
C GLU A 55 -12.41 -19.85 18.43
N TYR A 56 -11.31 -19.45 19.08
CA TYR A 56 -10.16 -18.92 18.36
C TYR A 56 -8.83 -19.40 18.94
N ASP A 57 -7.82 -19.40 18.09
CA ASP A 57 -6.41 -19.57 18.44
C ASP A 57 -5.61 -18.45 17.76
N ILE A 58 -4.42 -18.15 18.28
CA ILE A 58 -3.61 -17.01 17.84
C ILE A 58 -2.27 -17.51 17.31
N PHE A 59 -1.92 -17.07 16.10
CA PHE A 59 -0.57 -17.12 15.57
C PHE A 59 -0.01 -15.70 15.51
N SER A 60 0.91 -15.39 16.41
CA SER A 60 1.46 -14.03 16.57
C SER A 60 2.91 -13.89 16.07
N ASN A 61 3.44 -14.86 15.32
CA ASN A 61 4.85 -14.89 14.89
C ASN A 61 5.05 -14.28 13.48
N VAL A 62 4.17 -13.34 13.10
CA VAL A 62 4.37 -12.52 11.90
C VAL A 62 5.44 -11.48 12.18
N VAL A 63 6.35 -11.27 11.23
CA VAL A 63 7.38 -10.23 11.28
C VAL A 63 7.34 -9.39 9.99
N PRO A 64 7.95 -8.19 9.97
CA PRO A 64 8.04 -7.38 8.77
C PRO A 64 8.58 -8.16 7.56
N ASP A 65 8.12 -7.81 6.36
CA ASP A 65 8.47 -8.43 5.08
C ASP A 65 8.05 -9.91 4.88
N ALA A 66 7.28 -10.52 5.79
CA ALA A 66 6.72 -11.87 5.62
C ALA A 66 7.74 -12.95 5.15
N PRO A 67 8.77 -13.27 5.95
CA PRO A 67 9.77 -14.29 5.61
C PRO A 67 9.19 -15.69 5.41
N VAL A 68 9.73 -16.45 4.45
CA VAL A 68 9.25 -17.81 4.10
C VAL A 68 9.21 -18.76 5.31
N ASP A 69 10.19 -18.70 6.21
CA ASP A 69 10.24 -19.54 7.42
C ASP A 69 9.05 -19.26 8.36
N LYS A 70 8.68 -17.98 8.52
CA LYS A 70 7.52 -17.58 9.34
C LYS A 70 6.19 -17.97 8.71
N ILE A 71 6.09 -17.90 7.38
CA ILE A 71 4.95 -18.43 6.65
C ILE A 71 4.83 -19.95 6.87
N ALA A 72 5.94 -20.69 6.81
CA ALA A 72 5.93 -22.13 7.05
C ALA A 72 5.48 -22.51 8.47
N ASP A 73 5.88 -21.75 9.48
CA ASP A 73 5.39 -21.94 10.85
C ASP A 73 3.89 -21.64 11.00
N GLY A 74 3.41 -20.60 10.32
CA GLY A 74 1.98 -20.29 10.24
C GLY A 74 1.17 -21.40 9.55
N VAL A 75 1.72 -21.97 8.48
CA VAL A 75 1.12 -23.12 7.77
C VAL A 75 1.01 -24.34 8.70
N LYS A 76 2.04 -24.65 9.48
CA LYS A 76 1.97 -25.76 10.47
C LYS A 76 0.86 -25.52 11.49
N LYS A 77 0.76 -24.31 12.04
CA LYS A 77 -0.30 -23.93 12.99
C LYS A 77 -1.69 -24.05 12.36
N PHE A 78 -1.86 -23.54 11.14
CA PHE A 78 -3.11 -23.63 10.39
C PHE A 78 -3.53 -25.09 10.15
N LEU A 79 -2.61 -25.94 9.69
CA LEU A 79 -2.89 -27.35 9.42
C LEU A 79 -3.23 -28.14 10.69
N SER A 80 -2.59 -27.80 11.82
CA SER A 80 -2.88 -28.42 13.12
C SER A 80 -4.21 -27.99 13.70
N TYR A 81 -4.61 -26.73 13.53
CA TYR A 81 -5.81 -26.16 14.14
C TYR A 81 -7.07 -26.35 13.27
N GLN A 82 -6.90 -26.44 11.95
CA GLN A 82 -7.96 -26.54 10.94
C GLN A 82 -9.09 -25.50 11.13
N PRO A 83 -8.78 -24.19 11.03
CA PRO A 83 -9.77 -23.13 11.19
C PRO A 83 -10.80 -23.10 10.04
N GLU A 84 -12.02 -22.63 10.32
CA GLU A 84 -13.03 -22.35 9.31
C GLU A 84 -12.79 -20.98 8.63
N ALA A 85 -12.11 -20.06 9.32
CA ALA A 85 -11.66 -18.79 8.77
C ALA A 85 -10.37 -18.28 9.42
N VAL A 86 -9.65 -17.44 8.68
CA VAL A 86 -8.53 -16.65 9.18
C VAL A 86 -8.99 -15.22 9.44
N VAL A 87 -8.67 -14.69 10.62
CA VAL A 87 -8.78 -13.25 10.93
C VAL A 87 -7.37 -12.66 10.88
N ALA A 88 -7.05 -11.98 9.79
CA ALA A 88 -5.75 -11.36 9.55
C ALA A 88 -5.74 -9.95 10.15
N VAL A 89 -4.97 -9.75 11.23
CA VAL A 89 -4.92 -8.48 11.96
C VAL A 89 -3.51 -7.89 11.84
N GLY A 90 -3.40 -6.66 11.34
CA GLY A 90 -2.12 -5.99 11.25
C GLY A 90 -1.99 -5.09 10.02
N GLY A 91 -0.76 -4.63 9.76
CA GLY A 91 -0.43 -3.97 8.48
C GLY A 91 -0.26 -4.96 7.33
N GLY A 92 0.31 -4.48 6.21
CA GLY A 92 0.52 -5.30 5.01
C GLY A 92 1.26 -6.61 5.26
N SER A 93 2.32 -6.63 6.08
CA SER A 93 3.05 -7.87 6.37
C SER A 93 2.19 -8.95 7.04
N ALA A 94 1.25 -8.57 7.92
CA ALA A 94 0.37 -9.53 8.58
C ALA A 94 -0.73 -10.04 7.66
N ILE A 95 -1.33 -9.15 6.87
CA ILE A 95 -2.37 -9.53 5.90
C ILE A 95 -1.76 -10.40 4.80
N ASP A 96 -0.62 -10.02 4.23
CA ASP A 96 0.09 -10.79 3.20
C ASP A 96 0.54 -12.15 3.73
N SER A 97 1.07 -12.19 4.96
CA SER A 97 1.41 -13.46 5.62
C SER A 97 0.19 -14.36 5.79
N SER A 98 -0.95 -13.80 6.20
CA SER A 98 -2.19 -14.53 6.40
C SER A 98 -2.73 -15.13 5.10
N LYS A 99 -2.69 -14.34 4.02
CA LYS A 99 -3.04 -14.78 2.66
C LYS A 99 -2.16 -15.95 2.23
N ALA A 100 -0.84 -15.82 2.36
CA ALA A 100 0.12 -16.85 1.99
C ALA A 100 -0.02 -18.12 2.85
N ILE A 101 -0.16 -17.99 4.17
CA ILE A 101 -0.37 -19.12 5.10
C ILE A 101 -1.61 -19.91 4.70
N ARG A 102 -2.74 -19.23 4.51
CA ARG A 102 -4.01 -19.87 4.10
C ARG A 102 -3.86 -20.58 2.76
N GLU A 103 -3.32 -19.90 1.76
CA GLU A 103 -3.15 -20.43 0.40
C GLU A 103 -2.25 -21.66 0.38
N PHE A 104 -1.09 -21.61 1.04
CA PHE A 104 -0.17 -22.74 1.08
C PHE A 104 -0.71 -23.91 1.91
N ALA A 105 -1.36 -23.63 3.05
CA ALA A 105 -1.94 -24.69 3.85
C ALA A 105 -3.06 -25.44 3.10
N LEU A 106 -3.93 -24.74 2.37
CA LEU A 106 -4.98 -25.35 1.56
C LEU A 106 -4.44 -26.13 0.36
N LYS A 107 -3.25 -25.78 -0.16
CA LYS A 107 -2.55 -26.60 -1.17
C LYS A 107 -2.00 -27.90 -0.60
N ILE A 108 -1.63 -27.94 0.68
CA ILE A 108 -1.12 -29.14 1.36
C ILE A 108 -2.27 -30.07 1.78
N ASN A 109 -3.30 -29.51 2.40
CA ASN A 109 -4.47 -30.26 2.85
C ASN A 109 -5.74 -29.44 2.62
N ASN A 110 -6.43 -29.70 1.51
CA ASN A 110 -7.67 -29.04 1.18
C ASN A 110 -8.86 -29.71 1.88
N TYR A 111 -9.28 -29.16 3.01
CA TYR A 111 -10.47 -29.61 3.75
C TYR A 111 -11.71 -28.74 3.50
N GLY A 112 -11.69 -27.90 2.45
CA GLY A 112 -12.80 -27.04 2.06
C GLY A 112 -12.44 -25.55 1.99
N LYS A 113 -13.45 -24.71 1.80
CA LYS A 113 -13.28 -23.25 1.76
C LYS A 113 -13.05 -22.73 3.18
N VAL A 114 -11.88 -22.12 3.40
CA VAL A 114 -11.58 -21.37 4.62
C VAL A 114 -11.76 -19.88 4.33
N GLY A 115 -12.52 -19.17 5.16
CA GLY A 115 -12.74 -17.73 5.02
C GLY A 115 -11.48 -16.90 5.28
N LEU A 116 -11.42 -15.69 4.73
CA LEU A 116 -10.40 -14.70 5.06
C LEU A 116 -11.06 -13.36 5.40
N ILE A 117 -10.88 -12.92 6.65
CA ILE A 117 -11.33 -11.62 7.15
C ILE A 117 -10.09 -10.78 7.43
N ALA A 118 -9.94 -9.65 6.76
CA ALA A 118 -8.80 -8.74 6.94
C ALA A 118 -9.18 -7.55 7.82
N VAL A 119 -8.34 -7.25 8.80
CA VAL A 119 -8.54 -6.18 9.79
C VAL A 119 -7.27 -5.33 9.82
N PRO A 120 -7.14 -4.34 8.91
CA PRO A 120 -5.93 -3.54 8.80
C PRO A 120 -5.70 -2.65 10.03
N THR A 121 -4.45 -2.63 10.52
CA THR A 121 -4.01 -1.75 11.63
C THR A 121 -3.09 -0.63 11.16
N THR A 122 -2.97 -0.46 9.84
CA THR A 122 -2.32 0.69 9.20
C THR A 122 -3.22 1.25 8.10
N SER A 123 -3.00 2.50 7.72
CA SER A 123 -3.72 3.15 6.60
C SER A 123 -2.71 3.43 5.49
N GLY A 124 -2.43 2.40 4.68
CA GLY A 124 -1.37 2.45 3.66
C GLY A 124 -1.53 1.43 2.54
N THR A 125 -1.48 0.14 2.91
CA THR A 125 -1.20 -0.92 1.94
C THR A 125 -2.40 -1.30 1.07
N GLY A 126 -3.63 -1.10 1.57
CA GLY A 126 -4.85 -1.58 0.91
C GLY A 126 -4.92 -3.10 0.75
N SER A 127 -4.04 -3.87 1.41
CA SER A 127 -3.92 -5.32 1.22
C SER A 127 -5.23 -6.05 1.57
N GLU A 128 -6.03 -5.50 2.47
CA GLU A 128 -7.34 -6.03 2.87
C GLU A 128 -8.32 -6.25 1.70
N VAL A 129 -8.15 -5.57 0.57
CA VAL A 129 -9.04 -5.67 -0.61
C VAL A 129 -8.34 -6.15 -1.88
N THR A 130 -7.07 -6.55 -1.79
CA THR A 130 -6.25 -6.88 -2.96
C THR A 130 -5.99 -8.38 -3.10
N SER A 131 -5.77 -8.83 -4.34
CA SER A 131 -5.38 -10.21 -4.69
C SER A 131 -3.86 -10.42 -4.69
N PHE A 132 -3.11 -9.54 -4.04
CA PHE A 132 -1.65 -9.56 -3.96
C PHE A 132 -1.20 -9.97 -2.55
N ALA A 133 -0.06 -10.64 -2.47
CA ALA A 133 0.71 -10.82 -1.25
C ALA A 133 2.19 -10.88 -1.59
N VAL A 134 3.07 -10.36 -0.75
CA VAL A 134 4.53 -10.47 -0.93
C VAL A 134 5.11 -11.40 0.13
N VAL A 135 5.90 -12.39 -0.31
CA VAL A 135 6.65 -13.30 0.57
C VAL A 135 8.14 -13.08 0.35
N ASN A 136 8.91 -12.90 1.42
CA ASN A 136 10.34 -12.65 1.35
C ASN A 136 11.16 -13.92 1.58
N ASP A 137 11.95 -14.32 0.60
CA ASP A 137 12.97 -15.34 0.77
C ASP A 137 14.28 -14.69 1.20
N THR A 138 14.54 -14.78 2.50
CA THR A 138 15.72 -14.19 3.14
C THR A 138 17.02 -14.90 2.74
N GLU A 139 16.95 -16.17 2.33
CA GLU A 139 18.13 -16.94 1.89
C GLU A 139 18.50 -16.55 0.46
N ALA A 140 17.51 -16.56 -0.45
CA ALA A 140 17.71 -16.12 -1.83
C ALA A 140 17.85 -14.61 -1.98
N LYS A 141 17.48 -13.82 -0.96
CA LYS A 141 17.37 -12.35 -0.97
C LYS A 141 16.44 -11.84 -2.07
N VAL A 142 15.31 -12.51 -2.24
CA VAL A 142 14.30 -12.21 -3.27
C VAL A 142 12.93 -12.08 -2.61
N LYS A 143 12.17 -11.03 -2.98
CA LYS A 143 10.75 -10.91 -2.64
C LYS A 143 9.91 -11.50 -3.78
N TYR A 144 9.07 -12.48 -3.45
CA TYR A 144 8.16 -13.14 -4.38
C TYR A 144 6.77 -12.52 -4.30
N PRO A 145 6.33 -11.75 -5.31
CA PRO A 145 4.94 -11.31 -5.40
C PRO A 145 4.05 -12.48 -5.81
N LEU A 146 3.06 -12.77 -4.98
CA LEU A 146 1.99 -13.72 -5.25
C LEU A 146 0.76 -12.96 -5.73
N VAL A 147 0.21 -13.37 -6.88
CA VAL A 147 -1.01 -12.79 -7.43
C VAL A 147 -1.98 -13.93 -7.72
N SER A 148 -3.08 -13.98 -6.99
CA SER A 148 -4.15 -14.94 -7.23
C SER A 148 -5.48 -14.39 -6.72
N PRO A 149 -6.59 -14.55 -7.48
CA PRO A 149 -7.93 -14.21 -7.00
C PRO A 149 -8.27 -14.83 -5.65
N ASP A 150 -7.71 -16.00 -5.34
CA ASP A 150 -7.95 -16.74 -4.09
C ASP A 150 -7.29 -16.10 -2.86
N LEU A 151 -6.35 -15.17 -3.06
CA LEU A 151 -5.74 -14.37 -1.99
C LEU A 151 -6.62 -13.19 -1.54
N THR A 152 -7.69 -12.88 -2.28
CA THR A 152 -8.59 -11.78 -1.93
C THR A 152 -9.36 -12.12 -0.65
N ALA A 153 -9.43 -11.20 0.31
CA ALA A 153 -10.24 -11.39 1.51
C ALA A 153 -11.74 -11.46 1.16
N ASP A 154 -12.48 -12.30 1.88
CA ASP A 154 -13.94 -12.36 1.79
C ASP A 154 -14.56 -11.12 2.45
N GLU A 155 -14.02 -10.69 3.60
CA GLU A 155 -14.44 -9.49 4.33
C GLU A 155 -13.23 -8.62 4.72
N ALA A 156 -13.41 -7.30 4.73
CA ALA A 156 -12.47 -6.33 5.28
C ALA A 156 -13.18 -5.47 6.34
N ILE A 157 -12.60 -5.34 7.52
CA ILE A 157 -13.15 -4.56 8.64
C ILE A 157 -12.23 -3.37 8.92
N LEU A 158 -12.69 -2.17 8.55
CA LEU A 158 -11.97 -0.91 8.70
C LEU A 158 -12.41 -0.22 9.98
N ASP A 159 -11.64 -0.38 11.06
CA ASP A 159 -11.91 0.26 12.35
C ASP A 159 -10.78 1.23 12.74
N ALA A 160 -11.14 2.49 12.94
CA ALA A 160 -10.18 3.55 13.17
C ALA A 160 -9.48 3.46 14.54
N GLU A 161 -10.07 2.76 15.52
CA GLU A 161 -9.42 2.57 16.83
C GLU A 161 -8.11 1.79 16.70
N LEU A 162 -8.02 0.90 15.70
CA LEU A 162 -6.82 0.11 15.43
C LEU A 162 -5.67 0.90 14.79
N VAL A 163 -5.93 2.12 14.29
CA VAL A 163 -4.90 2.99 13.68
C VAL A 163 -4.58 4.22 14.53
N LYS A 164 -5.22 4.36 15.69
CA LYS A 164 -5.08 5.51 16.60
C LYS A 164 -3.66 5.68 17.14
N SER A 165 -3.02 4.56 17.49
CA SER A 165 -1.68 4.54 18.09
C SER A 165 -0.54 4.65 17.08
N VAL A 166 -0.83 4.72 15.77
CA VAL A 166 0.19 4.77 14.72
C VAL A 166 1.00 6.07 14.82
N PRO A 167 2.34 6.00 14.97
CA PRO A 167 3.17 7.20 15.12
C PRO A 167 3.09 8.16 13.92
N PRO A 168 3.38 9.46 14.11
CA PRO A 168 3.34 10.45 13.02
C PRO A 168 4.23 10.07 11.82
N ALA A 169 5.46 9.60 12.04
CA ALA A 169 6.35 9.19 10.95
C ALA A 169 5.77 8.05 10.10
N ILE A 170 5.15 7.05 10.73
CA ILE A 170 4.48 5.96 10.02
C ILE A 170 3.22 6.45 9.33
N THR A 171 2.47 7.36 9.95
CA THR A 171 1.27 7.99 9.37
C THR A 171 1.62 8.76 8.09
N ALA A 172 2.74 9.47 8.09
CA ALA A 172 3.26 10.17 6.92
C ALA A 172 3.65 9.20 5.81
N ASP A 173 4.50 8.20 6.14
CA ASP A 173 4.99 7.22 5.17
C ASP A 173 3.80 6.44 4.56
N THR A 174 2.91 5.87 5.37
CA THR A 174 1.77 5.08 4.86
C THR A 174 0.72 5.95 4.17
N GLY A 175 0.48 7.18 4.63
CA GLY A 175 -0.46 8.08 3.97
C GLY A 175 0.00 8.56 2.60
N MET A 176 1.31 8.82 2.43
CA MET A 176 1.87 9.11 1.10
C MET A 176 1.87 7.88 0.20
N ASP A 177 1.94 6.67 0.78
CA ASP A 177 1.73 5.43 0.06
C ASP A 177 0.31 5.33 -0.52
N VAL A 178 -0.73 5.63 0.29
CA VAL A 178 -2.12 5.72 -0.19
C VAL A 178 -2.25 6.69 -1.36
N PHE A 179 -1.64 7.88 -1.25
CA PHE A 179 -1.67 8.86 -2.33
C PHE A 179 -0.97 8.35 -3.59
N THR A 180 0.18 7.67 -3.43
CA THR A 180 0.93 7.07 -4.53
C THR A 180 0.13 5.97 -5.21
N HIS A 181 -0.48 5.06 -4.45
CA HIS A 181 -1.36 4.01 -4.95
C HIS A 181 -2.48 4.58 -5.83
N ALA A 182 -3.20 5.58 -5.31
CA ALA A 182 -4.29 6.22 -6.02
C ALA A 182 -3.82 6.99 -7.26
N LEU A 183 -2.68 7.68 -7.18
CA LEU A 183 -2.16 8.43 -8.31
C LEU A 183 -1.69 7.51 -9.44
N GLU A 184 -0.91 6.48 -9.12
CA GLU A 184 -0.41 5.53 -10.12
C GLU A 184 -1.54 4.72 -10.74
N SER A 185 -2.51 4.26 -9.95
CA SER A 185 -3.68 3.55 -10.48
C SER A 185 -4.53 4.44 -11.41
N TYR A 186 -4.65 5.73 -11.10
CA TYR A 186 -5.40 6.69 -11.93
C TYR A 186 -4.73 6.92 -13.28
N VAL A 187 -3.39 7.01 -13.32
CA VAL A 187 -2.66 7.26 -14.58
C VAL A 187 -2.26 5.98 -15.32
N SER A 188 -2.39 4.81 -14.69
CA SER A 188 -2.03 3.51 -15.26
C SER A 188 -2.66 3.24 -16.62
N THR A 189 -1.99 2.43 -17.45
CA THR A 189 -2.57 1.90 -18.69
C THR A 189 -3.77 0.99 -18.45
N GLY A 190 -3.88 0.38 -17.27
CA GLY A 190 -4.98 -0.49 -16.84
C GLY A 190 -6.19 0.23 -16.24
N HIS A 191 -6.13 1.54 -16.03
CA HIS A 191 -7.23 2.32 -15.47
C HIS A 191 -8.53 2.21 -16.29
N ASN A 192 -9.64 2.47 -15.61
CA ASN A 192 -11.01 2.61 -16.15
C ASN A 192 -11.84 3.49 -15.22
N GLU A 193 -13.06 3.85 -15.62
CA GLU A 193 -13.95 4.77 -14.91
C GLU A 193 -14.23 4.33 -13.46
N PHE A 194 -14.35 3.02 -13.19
CA PHE A 194 -14.60 2.51 -11.84
C PHE A 194 -13.35 2.65 -10.95
N SER A 195 -12.19 2.19 -11.42
CA SER A 195 -10.92 2.38 -10.70
C SER A 195 -10.58 3.85 -10.52
N ALA A 196 -10.92 4.69 -11.49
CA ALA A 196 -10.69 6.12 -11.48
C ALA A 196 -11.53 6.79 -10.39
N ALA A 197 -12.84 6.52 -10.31
CA ALA A 197 -13.71 7.08 -9.27
C ALA A 197 -13.21 6.76 -7.84
N LEU A 198 -12.69 5.55 -7.63
CA LEU A 198 -12.08 5.15 -6.36
C LEU A 198 -10.79 5.92 -6.06
N ALA A 199 -9.90 6.04 -7.05
CA ALA A 199 -8.65 6.78 -6.92
C ALA A 199 -8.87 8.27 -6.68
N GLU A 200 -9.79 8.89 -7.42
CA GLU A 200 -10.15 10.31 -7.25
C GLU A 200 -10.61 10.58 -5.82
N LYS A 201 -11.48 9.72 -5.27
CA LYS A 201 -11.97 9.87 -3.90
C LYS A 201 -10.87 9.64 -2.86
N ALA A 202 -9.98 8.66 -3.08
CA ALA A 202 -8.83 8.45 -2.22
C ALA A 202 -7.90 9.66 -2.19
N MET A 203 -7.58 10.25 -3.36
CA MET A 203 -6.74 11.45 -3.46
C MET A 203 -7.40 12.69 -2.84
N GLU A 204 -8.70 12.90 -3.04
CA GLU A 204 -9.47 13.97 -2.39
C GLU A 204 -9.35 13.87 -0.86
N ILE A 205 -9.55 12.67 -0.31
CA ILE A 205 -9.44 12.42 1.13
C ILE A 205 -8.00 12.66 1.62
N CYS A 206 -6.99 12.15 0.92
CA CYS A 206 -5.59 12.40 1.27
C CYS A 206 -5.29 13.90 1.30
N GLY A 207 -5.78 14.66 0.31
CA GLY A 207 -5.61 16.10 0.20
C GLY A 207 -6.12 16.90 1.40
N VAL A 208 -7.14 16.39 2.09
CA VAL A 208 -7.81 17.09 3.20
C VAL A 208 -7.38 16.54 4.57
N PHE A 209 -7.18 15.23 4.70
CA PHE A 209 -7.11 14.56 6.00
C PHE A 209 -5.74 14.02 6.37
N LEU A 210 -4.83 13.81 5.40
CA LEU A 210 -3.53 13.22 5.69
C LEU A 210 -2.71 14.09 6.65
N LEU A 211 -2.54 15.38 6.32
CA LEU A 211 -1.77 16.29 7.17
C LEU A 211 -2.41 16.46 8.55
N ARG A 212 -3.76 16.42 8.65
CA ARG A 212 -4.46 16.45 9.93
C ARG A 212 -4.12 15.24 10.81
N ALA A 213 -4.21 14.03 10.24
CA ALA A 213 -3.88 12.79 10.96
C ALA A 213 -2.41 12.73 11.38
N TYR A 214 -1.52 13.36 10.61
CA TYR A 214 -0.11 13.51 10.96
C TYR A 214 0.11 14.48 12.13
N LEU A 215 -0.47 15.67 12.06
CA LEU A 215 -0.30 16.73 13.06
C LEU A 215 -0.95 16.39 14.41
N ASP A 216 -2.11 15.72 14.37
CA ASP A 216 -2.84 15.27 15.55
C ASP A 216 -3.29 13.82 15.37
N GLY A 217 -2.52 12.89 15.96
CA GLY A 217 -2.83 11.47 15.92
C GLY A 217 -4.14 11.10 16.64
N SER A 218 -4.70 12.01 17.45
CA SER A 218 -5.98 11.84 18.15
C SER A 218 -7.19 12.34 17.36
N ASP A 219 -6.99 12.98 16.19
CA ASP A 219 -8.06 13.33 15.25
C ASP A 219 -8.63 12.04 14.62
N MET A 220 -9.54 11.39 15.36
CA MET A 220 -10.15 10.13 14.96
C MET A 220 -10.94 10.24 13.65
N HIS A 221 -11.48 11.42 13.35
CA HIS A 221 -12.12 11.66 12.07
C HIS A 221 -11.12 11.61 10.92
N ALA A 222 -9.97 12.29 11.04
CA ALA A 222 -8.91 12.21 10.03
C ALA A 222 -8.35 10.80 9.90
N ARG A 223 -8.16 10.07 11.01
CA ARG A 223 -7.76 8.66 11.03
C ARG A 223 -8.74 7.78 10.26
N GLN A 224 -10.04 7.89 10.57
CA GLN A 224 -11.10 7.14 9.89
C GLN A 224 -11.14 7.43 8.39
N LYS A 225 -11.01 8.71 8.01
CA LYS A 225 -10.98 9.11 6.59
C LYS A 225 -9.76 8.53 5.87
N MET A 226 -8.56 8.63 6.44
CA MET A 226 -7.36 8.03 5.85
C MET A 226 -7.43 6.51 5.75
N HIS A 227 -8.08 5.85 6.71
CA HIS A 227 -8.29 4.41 6.68
C HIS A 227 -9.21 3.98 5.52
N VAL A 228 -10.28 4.73 5.28
CA VAL A 228 -11.14 4.55 4.09
C VAL A 228 -10.38 4.86 2.80
N ALA A 229 -9.55 5.91 2.77
CA ALA A 229 -8.75 6.26 1.58
C ALA A 229 -7.77 5.14 1.20
N SER A 230 -7.14 4.50 2.19
CA SER A 230 -6.28 3.32 1.99
C SER A 230 -7.02 2.20 1.27
N CYS A 231 -8.21 1.84 1.76
CA CYS A 231 -9.03 0.79 1.15
C CYS A 231 -9.50 1.17 -0.27
N LEU A 232 -9.93 2.41 -0.49
CA LEU A 232 -10.31 2.92 -1.81
C LEU A 232 -9.16 2.84 -2.82
N ALA A 233 -7.95 3.25 -2.40
CA ALA A 233 -6.75 3.13 -3.22
C ALA A 233 -6.44 1.65 -3.53
N GLY A 234 -6.56 0.78 -2.53
CA GLY A 234 -6.48 -0.68 -2.64
C GLY A 234 -7.36 -1.25 -3.75
N LEU A 235 -8.66 -0.96 -3.70
CA LEU A 235 -9.63 -1.38 -4.72
C LEU A 235 -9.26 -0.87 -6.12
N SER A 236 -8.76 0.37 -6.20
CA SER A 236 -8.37 1.00 -7.47
C SER A 236 -7.17 0.30 -8.10
N PHE A 237 -6.04 0.20 -7.38
CA PHE A 237 -4.82 -0.38 -7.93
C PHE A 237 -4.93 -1.90 -8.12
N ASN A 238 -5.78 -2.58 -7.35
CA ASN A 238 -6.02 -4.01 -7.56
C ASN A 238 -6.58 -4.30 -8.97
N THR A 239 -7.29 -3.34 -9.57
CA THR A 239 -7.78 -3.45 -10.94
C THR A 239 -6.84 -2.80 -11.95
N ALA A 240 -6.40 -1.58 -11.67
CA ALA A 240 -5.68 -0.76 -12.64
C ALA A 240 -4.18 -1.10 -12.71
N GLY A 241 -3.62 -1.75 -11.69
CA GLY A 241 -2.18 -1.83 -11.49
C GLY A 241 -1.60 -0.53 -10.92
N LEU A 242 -0.27 -0.48 -10.86
CA LEU A 242 0.52 0.63 -10.34
C LEU A 242 1.47 1.16 -11.43
N GLY A 243 2.61 1.72 -11.07
CA GLY A 243 3.60 2.20 -12.01
C GLY A 243 5.03 2.10 -11.50
N ILE A 244 5.92 2.88 -12.12
CA ILE A 244 7.35 2.80 -11.85
C ILE A 244 7.76 3.42 -10.52
N THR A 245 6.88 4.18 -9.84
CA THR A 245 7.16 4.65 -8.48
C THR A 245 7.34 3.46 -7.56
N HIS A 246 6.38 2.53 -7.56
CA HIS A 246 6.47 1.29 -6.78
C HIS A 246 7.64 0.42 -7.23
N SER A 247 7.82 0.21 -8.53
CA SER A 247 8.92 -0.61 -9.04
C SER A 247 10.29 -0.11 -8.59
N MET A 248 10.50 1.21 -8.59
CA MET A 248 11.74 1.81 -8.09
C MET A 248 11.83 1.81 -6.56
N ALA A 249 10.71 2.07 -5.86
CA ALA A 249 10.66 2.06 -4.40
C ALA A 249 10.94 0.67 -3.81
N HIS A 250 10.47 -0.40 -4.46
CA HIS A 250 10.79 -1.78 -4.07
C HIS A 250 12.31 -2.02 -4.03
N GLN A 251 13.05 -1.50 -5.02
CA GLN A 251 14.51 -1.68 -5.06
C GLN A 251 15.22 -0.83 -4.02
N LEU A 252 14.76 0.41 -3.77
CA LEU A 252 15.29 1.23 -2.67
C LEU A 252 15.09 0.58 -1.31
N GLY A 253 13.90 0.04 -1.06
CA GLY A 253 13.60 -0.67 0.18
C GLY A 253 14.40 -1.96 0.34
N ALA A 254 14.54 -2.75 -0.73
CA ALA A 254 15.31 -3.99 -0.71
C ALA A 254 16.82 -3.76 -0.52
N GLN A 255 17.37 -2.72 -1.15
CA GLN A 255 18.82 -2.45 -1.13
C GLN A 255 19.26 -1.67 0.11
N PHE A 256 18.45 -0.71 0.59
CA PHE A 256 18.86 0.24 1.63
C PHE A 256 17.93 0.26 2.85
N HIS A 257 16.96 -0.63 2.92
CA HIS A 257 16.00 -0.72 4.03
C HIS A 257 15.21 0.59 4.27
N ILE A 258 14.99 1.37 3.20
CA ILE A 258 14.15 2.56 3.25
C ILE A 258 12.68 2.10 3.35
N PRO A 259 11.88 2.63 4.30
CA PRO A 259 10.46 2.31 4.42
C PRO A 259 9.71 2.53 3.09
N HIS A 260 8.80 1.62 2.75
CA HIS A 260 8.12 1.60 1.45
C HIS A 260 7.46 2.94 1.08
N GLY A 261 6.57 3.43 1.94
CA GLY A 261 5.86 4.70 1.72
C GLY A 261 6.80 5.91 1.65
N ARG A 262 7.94 5.86 2.35
CA ARG A 262 8.98 6.90 2.25
C ARG A 262 9.66 6.90 0.89
N ALA A 263 10.08 5.73 0.41
CA ALA A 263 10.68 5.57 -0.91
C ALA A 263 9.70 6.02 -2.01
N ASN A 264 8.42 5.65 -1.89
CA ASN A 264 7.35 6.11 -2.78
C ASN A 264 7.22 7.65 -2.77
N ALA A 265 7.10 8.26 -1.59
CA ALA A 265 6.97 9.71 -1.44
C ALA A 265 8.14 10.48 -2.08
N MET A 266 9.36 9.99 -1.88
CA MET A 266 10.60 10.55 -2.43
C MET A 266 10.64 10.48 -3.96
N LEU A 267 10.25 9.34 -4.54
CA LEU A 267 10.28 9.11 -5.99
C LEU A 267 9.15 9.83 -6.73
N LEU A 268 7.96 9.91 -6.14
CA LEU A 268 6.74 10.33 -6.81
C LEU A 268 6.84 11.67 -7.56
N PRO A 269 7.43 12.75 -7.01
CA PRO A 269 7.62 14.01 -7.75
C PRO A 269 8.39 13.81 -9.07
N HIS A 270 9.42 12.98 -9.05
CA HIS A 270 10.26 12.70 -10.22
C HIS A 270 9.53 11.83 -11.25
N ILE A 271 8.73 10.87 -10.78
CA ILE A 271 7.94 10.01 -11.66
C ILE A 271 6.81 10.79 -12.33
N VAL A 272 6.15 11.71 -11.64
CA VAL A 272 5.15 12.60 -12.24
C VAL A 272 5.78 13.44 -13.35
N GLU A 273 6.95 14.05 -13.10
CA GLU A 273 7.68 14.81 -14.14
C GLU A 273 8.05 13.94 -15.35
N PHE A 274 8.50 12.70 -15.11
CA PHE A 274 8.84 11.74 -16.16
C PHE A 274 7.61 11.33 -16.98
N ASN A 275 6.55 10.86 -16.33
CA ASN A 275 5.33 10.37 -16.97
C ASN A 275 4.60 11.47 -17.74
N ALA A 276 4.62 12.71 -17.23
CA ALA A 276 4.04 13.87 -17.91
C ALA A 276 4.95 14.46 -19.00
N ASN A 277 6.25 14.12 -18.99
CA ASN A 277 7.29 14.80 -19.77
C ASN A 277 7.30 16.33 -19.55
N ILE A 278 7.04 16.75 -18.32
CA ILE A 278 6.95 18.16 -17.91
C ILE A 278 7.87 18.39 -16.71
N ASN A 279 8.75 19.38 -16.83
CA ASN A 279 9.66 19.80 -15.77
C ASN A 279 9.59 21.33 -15.59
N LYS A 280 10.41 21.89 -14.68
CA LYS A 280 10.48 23.33 -14.37
C LYS A 280 10.78 24.26 -15.57
N ARG A 281 11.34 23.74 -16.68
CA ARG A 281 11.69 24.50 -17.89
C ARG A 281 10.73 24.30 -19.07
N SER A 282 9.82 23.32 -18.99
CA SER A 282 8.82 23.08 -20.04
C SER A 282 7.98 24.32 -20.37
N ARG A 283 7.56 24.45 -21.62
CA ARG A 283 6.61 25.47 -22.09
C ARG A 283 5.32 24.80 -22.52
N SER A 284 4.25 25.56 -22.66
CA SER A 284 2.98 25.05 -23.17
C SER A 284 3.15 24.47 -24.57
N GLN A 285 2.55 23.31 -24.81
CA GLN A 285 2.58 22.57 -26.06
C GLN A 285 1.17 22.47 -26.64
N LYS A 286 1.08 22.25 -27.96
CA LYS A 286 -0.19 22.01 -28.64
C LYS A 286 -0.78 20.63 -28.30
N THR A 287 0.09 19.65 -28.07
CA THR A 287 -0.27 18.26 -27.77
C THR A 287 0.51 17.79 -26.55
N TYR A 288 -0.13 17.01 -25.69
CA TYR A 288 0.48 16.43 -24.48
C TYR A 288 0.32 14.91 -24.48
N LEU A 289 1.12 14.23 -23.66
CA LEU A 289 0.91 12.80 -23.40
C LEU A 289 -0.43 12.60 -22.67
N PRO A 290 -1.15 11.49 -22.90
CA PRO A 290 -2.45 11.24 -22.25
C PRO A 290 -2.44 11.33 -20.71
N ALA A 291 -1.32 10.96 -20.08
CA ALA A 291 -1.17 11.06 -18.63
C ALA A 291 -1.21 12.50 -18.10
N VAL A 292 -0.88 13.51 -18.93
CA VAL A 292 -0.85 14.92 -18.52
C VAL A 292 -2.24 15.41 -18.13
N GLU A 293 -3.27 15.05 -18.90
CA GLU A 293 -4.66 15.43 -18.60
C GLU A 293 -5.11 14.83 -17.26
N ARG A 294 -4.73 13.57 -17.00
CA ARG A 294 -5.04 12.91 -15.72
C ARG A 294 -4.32 13.56 -14.55
N TYR A 295 -3.02 13.85 -14.67
CA TYR A 295 -2.30 14.60 -13.64
C TYR A 295 -2.91 16.00 -13.41
N ALA A 296 -3.41 16.65 -14.44
CA ALA A 296 -4.10 17.92 -14.29
C ALA A 296 -5.45 17.79 -13.58
N SER A 297 -6.22 16.73 -13.85
CA SER A 297 -7.43 16.41 -13.08
C SER A 297 -7.14 16.21 -11.59
N VAL A 298 -6.04 15.51 -11.26
CA VAL A 298 -5.61 15.34 -9.87
C VAL A 298 -5.29 16.68 -9.21
N ALA A 299 -4.59 17.58 -9.91
CA ALA A 299 -4.35 18.92 -9.39
C ALA A 299 -5.67 19.66 -9.07
N HIS A 300 -6.69 19.51 -9.90
CA HIS A 300 -8.01 20.09 -9.64
C HIS A 300 -8.75 19.44 -8.46
N ILE A 301 -8.68 18.12 -8.31
CA ILE A 301 -9.25 17.39 -7.16
C ILE A 301 -8.64 17.88 -5.84
N LEU A 302 -7.34 18.17 -5.84
CA LEU A 302 -6.62 18.72 -4.69
C LEU A 302 -6.85 20.23 -4.48
N GLY A 303 -7.71 20.87 -5.28
CA GLY A 303 -8.00 22.31 -5.19
C GLY A 303 -6.88 23.22 -5.70
N LEU A 304 -5.92 22.69 -6.47
CA LEU A 304 -4.80 23.46 -7.00
C LEU A 304 -5.25 24.25 -8.24
N SER A 305 -5.38 25.58 -8.07
CA SER A 305 -5.80 26.48 -9.15
C SER A 305 -4.68 26.70 -10.18
N ASN A 306 -4.94 26.39 -11.45
CA ASN A 306 -3.94 26.45 -12.53
C ASN A 306 -4.57 26.80 -13.88
N TYR A 307 -3.84 27.53 -14.74
CA TYR A 307 -4.36 28.04 -16.02
C TYR A 307 -4.11 27.12 -17.22
N ASN A 308 -3.13 26.21 -17.15
CA ASN A 308 -2.78 25.31 -18.24
C ASN A 308 -2.12 24.03 -17.74
N GLN A 309 -2.01 23.04 -18.64
CA GLN A 309 -1.47 21.70 -18.35
C GLN A 309 -0.08 21.70 -17.69
N VAL A 310 0.84 22.56 -18.15
CA VAL A 310 2.19 22.65 -17.58
C VAL A 310 2.15 23.17 -16.14
N MET A 311 1.29 24.17 -15.87
CA MET A 311 1.10 24.66 -14.51
C MET A 311 0.43 23.62 -13.62
N SER A 312 -0.59 22.92 -14.10
CA SER A 312 -1.29 21.90 -13.33
C SER A 312 -0.35 20.78 -12.87
N VAL A 313 0.45 20.22 -13.78
CA VAL A 313 1.43 19.18 -13.42
C VAL A 313 2.48 19.69 -12.44
N ARG A 314 3.01 20.90 -12.66
CA ARG A 314 4.00 21.48 -11.73
C ARG A 314 3.42 21.74 -10.35
N SER A 315 2.18 22.20 -10.27
CA SER A 315 1.50 22.43 -9.00
C SER A 315 1.25 21.11 -8.25
N LEU A 316 0.89 20.03 -8.96
CA LEU A 316 0.82 18.70 -8.38
C LEU A 316 2.18 18.26 -7.80
N VAL A 317 3.27 18.38 -8.58
CA VAL A 317 4.64 18.07 -8.12
C VAL A 317 5.01 18.90 -6.89
N ASN A 318 4.69 20.19 -6.89
CA ASN A 318 4.95 21.09 -5.76
C ASN A 318 4.12 20.71 -4.53
N TRP A 319 2.87 20.29 -4.72
CA TRP A 319 2.01 19.84 -3.62
C TRP A 319 2.57 18.56 -2.97
N ILE A 320 3.03 17.59 -3.76
CA ILE A 320 3.67 16.37 -3.24
C ILE A 320 4.93 16.73 -2.43
N GLN A 321 5.74 17.67 -2.92
CA GLN A 321 6.93 18.16 -2.20
C GLN A 321 6.57 18.97 -0.95
N PHE A 322 5.48 19.72 -0.98
CA PHE A 322 4.96 20.45 0.18
C PHE A 322 4.55 19.46 1.28
N MET A 323 3.76 18.43 0.94
CA MET A 323 3.36 17.38 1.88
C MET A 323 4.55 16.66 2.51
N GLN A 324 5.58 16.34 1.71
CA GLN A 324 6.83 15.74 2.25
C GLN A 324 7.48 16.63 3.31
N LYS A 325 7.61 17.94 3.04
CA LYS A 325 8.20 18.90 3.99
C LYS A 325 7.38 19.04 5.26
N GLU A 326 6.07 19.24 5.13
CA GLU A 326 5.16 19.39 6.27
C GLU A 326 5.18 18.16 7.18
N MET A 327 5.37 16.96 6.61
CA MET A 327 5.39 15.70 7.35
C MET A 327 6.81 15.20 7.69
N ASN A 328 7.84 16.01 7.47
CA ASN A 328 9.25 15.67 7.72
C ASN A 328 9.71 14.38 7.01
N ILE A 329 9.22 14.14 5.80
CA ILE A 329 9.70 13.07 4.93
C ILE A 329 10.95 13.61 4.21
N PRO A 330 12.12 12.93 4.30
CA PRO A 330 13.30 13.30 3.52
C PRO A 330 12.97 13.35 2.05
N MET A 331 13.43 14.36 1.33
CA MET A 331 13.16 14.50 -0.09
C MET A 331 14.26 13.89 -0.97
N THR A 332 15.44 13.61 -0.40
CA THR A 332 16.59 13.03 -1.11
C THR A 332 17.21 11.89 -0.34
N ILE A 333 17.99 11.04 -1.03
CA ILE A 333 18.76 9.98 -0.38
C ILE A 333 19.82 10.59 0.55
N GLN A 334 20.43 11.71 0.17
CA GLN A 334 21.42 12.41 1.00
C GLN A 334 20.83 12.87 2.34
N GLU A 335 19.57 13.35 2.36
CA GLU A 335 18.88 13.79 3.57
C GLU A 335 18.59 12.65 4.55
N ILE A 336 18.56 11.38 4.10
CA ILE A 336 18.42 10.21 5.00
C ILE A 336 19.67 10.05 5.88
N GLY A 337 20.85 10.39 5.34
CA GLY A 337 22.12 10.42 6.09
C GLY A 337 22.74 9.06 6.44
N THR A 338 22.11 7.94 6.08
CA THR A 338 22.60 6.59 6.42
C THR A 338 23.27 5.86 5.26
N ILE A 339 23.24 6.40 4.04
CA ILE A 339 23.70 5.75 2.80
C ILE A 339 24.85 6.56 2.21
N SER A 340 25.99 5.92 1.93
CA SER A 340 27.13 6.60 1.33
C SER A 340 26.92 6.85 -0.18
N PRO A 341 27.54 7.89 -0.77
CA PRO A 341 27.45 8.13 -2.21
C PRO A 341 27.91 6.92 -3.03
N ASP A 342 29.07 6.34 -2.67
CA ASP A 342 29.65 5.22 -3.42
C ASP A 342 28.74 3.99 -3.41
N GLU A 343 28.15 3.68 -2.25
CA GLU A 343 27.17 2.60 -2.12
C GLU A 343 25.91 2.86 -2.95
N TYR A 344 25.37 4.09 -2.89
CA TYR A 344 24.18 4.47 -3.63
C TYR A 344 24.41 4.39 -5.14
N PHE A 345 25.39 5.13 -5.66
CA PHE A 345 25.69 5.19 -7.09
C PHE A 345 26.14 3.85 -7.65
N GLY A 346 26.84 3.03 -6.85
CA GLY A 346 27.24 1.67 -7.22
C GLY A 346 26.06 0.70 -7.39
N ALA A 347 24.96 0.92 -6.67
CA ALA A 347 23.76 0.07 -6.75
C ALA A 347 22.80 0.46 -7.90
N ILE A 348 22.89 1.68 -8.45
CA ILE A 348 21.91 2.22 -9.41
C ILE A 348 21.71 1.31 -10.62
N ASP A 349 22.78 0.75 -11.18
CA ASP A 349 22.68 -0.07 -12.40
C ASP A 349 21.83 -1.33 -12.16
N LYS A 350 22.12 -2.07 -11.08
CA LYS A 350 21.37 -3.26 -10.67
C LYS A 350 19.93 -2.92 -10.27
N MET A 351 19.73 -1.83 -9.52
CA MET A 351 18.38 -1.37 -9.15
C MET A 351 17.56 -0.98 -10.38
N ALA A 352 18.18 -0.43 -11.42
CA ALA A 352 17.48 -0.07 -12.65
C ALA A 352 17.01 -1.32 -13.43
N ASP A 353 17.85 -2.34 -13.55
CA ASP A 353 17.46 -3.62 -14.16
C ASP A 353 16.31 -4.29 -13.39
N ALA A 354 16.41 -4.32 -12.07
CA ALA A 354 15.38 -4.92 -11.22
C ALA A 354 14.06 -4.13 -11.25
N ALA A 355 14.12 -2.80 -11.30
CA ALA A 355 12.92 -1.96 -11.44
C ALA A 355 12.24 -2.16 -12.81
N LEU A 356 13.00 -2.34 -13.90
CA LEU A 356 12.42 -2.67 -15.20
C LEU A 356 11.73 -4.05 -15.22
N ALA A 357 12.28 -5.02 -14.48
CA ALA A 357 11.75 -6.37 -14.37
C ALA A 357 10.58 -6.49 -13.38
N ASP A 358 10.33 -5.47 -12.57
CA ASP A 358 9.28 -5.45 -11.55
C ASP A 358 7.88 -5.45 -12.18
N ALA A 359 6.95 -6.16 -11.54
CA ALA A 359 5.59 -6.39 -12.05
C ALA A 359 4.73 -5.12 -12.17
N CYS A 360 5.11 -4.01 -11.52
CA CYS A 360 4.37 -2.74 -11.61
C CYS A 360 4.77 -1.89 -12.83
N THR A 361 5.96 -2.11 -13.42
CA THR A 361 6.45 -1.32 -14.57
C THR A 361 5.57 -1.43 -15.82
N PRO A 362 5.05 -2.62 -16.21
CA PRO A 362 4.25 -2.77 -17.43
C PRO A 362 2.98 -1.90 -17.48
N SER A 363 2.42 -1.54 -16.33
CA SER A 363 1.20 -0.72 -16.25
C SER A 363 1.47 0.80 -16.26
N ASN A 364 2.74 1.23 -16.23
CA ASN A 364 3.08 2.64 -16.22
C ASN A 364 2.71 3.35 -17.55
N PRO A 365 2.13 4.57 -17.53
CA PRO A 365 1.64 5.25 -18.75
C PRO A 365 2.72 5.64 -19.76
N ARG A 366 3.98 5.68 -19.33
CA ARG A 366 5.14 5.95 -20.19
C ARG A 366 6.16 4.83 -19.99
N THR A 367 6.44 4.06 -21.03
CA THR A 367 7.45 3.00 -20.95
C THR A 367 8.83 3.60 -20.66
N PRO A 368 9.49 3.24 -19.55
CA PRO A 368 10.85 3.72 -19.24
C PRO A 368 11.92 2.93 -19.97
N THR A 369 13.06 3.56 -20.28
CA THR A 369 14.31 2.84 -20.56
C THR A 369 15.15 2.66 -19.29
N LYS A 370 16.19 1.83 -19.33
CA LYS A 370 17.15 1.70 -18.21
C LYS A 370 17.79 3.06 -17.91
N GLU A 371 18.18 3.82 -18.94
CA GLU A 371 18.77 5.14 -18.77
C GLU A 371 17.82 6.13 -18.09
N ASP A 372 16.51 6.06 -18.40
CA ASP A 372 15.49 6.88 -17.74
C ASP A 372 15.44 6.60 -16.23
N ILE A 373 15.35 5.32 -15.83
CA ILE A 373 15.32 4.91 -14.42
C ILE A 373 16.60 5.31 -13.69
N MET A 374 17.76 5.05 -14.31
CA MET A 374 19.06 5.45 -13.73
C MET A 374 19.15 6.96 -13.55
N LYS A 375 18.63 7.75 -14.49
CA LYS A 375 18.62 9.21 -14.39
C LYS A 375 17.74 9.69 -13.24
N ILE A 376 16.61 9.04 -12.99
CA ILE A 376 15.73 9.35 -11.87
C ILE A 376 16.43 9.02 -10.54
N TYR A 377 17.04 7.84 -10.39
CA TYR A 377 17.83 7.52 -9.18
C TYR A 377 18.98 8.51 -8.96
N LYS A 378 19.75 8.84 -9.99
CA LYS A 378 20.82 9.84 -9.88
C LYS A 378 20.31 11.20 -9.42
N LYS A 379 19.12 11.62 -9.88
CA LYS A 379 18.46 12.85 -9.45
C LYS A 379 17.93 12.77 -8.01
N LEU A 380 17.57 11.58 -7.53
CA LEU A 380 17.07 11.37 -6.17
C LEU A 380 18.16 11.53 -5.09
N TRP A 381 19.44 11.46 -5.48
CA TRP A 381 20.55 11.67 -4.55
C TRP A 381 20.50 13.06 -3.89
N SER A 382 20.27 14.12 -4.67
CA SER A 382 20.25 15.52 -4.22
C SER A 382 19.39 16.39 -5.15
N PHE A 383 18.64 17.34 -4.60
CA PHE A 383 17.67 18.19 -5.33
C PHE A 383 18.24 19.12 -6.41
#